data_AF-A0A544QSH7-F1
#
_entry.id   AF-A0A544QSH7-F1
#
_cell.length_a   1.000
_cell.length_b   1.000
_cell.length_c   1.000
_cell.angle_alpha   90.00
_cell.angle_beta   90.00
_cell.angle_gamma   90.00
#
_symmetry.space_group_name_H-M   'P 1'
#
loop_
_entity.id
_entity.type
_entity.pdbx_description
1 polymer ?
#
loop_
_entity_poly.entity_id
_entity_poly.type
_entity_poly.pdbx_seq_one_letter_code
_entity_poly.pdbx_strand_id
1 'polypeptide(L)'
;MEFSGVSARGLADHRQELFAVVVANAIPLTGVGLLGWDISALVVLYWVELAVIFVFAVIRALFAGRRSEFNEEGLIIGAVTNRRASLSIPRTALAVHLSSLPVVLIAIPVLTALWFVVGAVTVGVVGAETLDSSTLEMITVASFGILCTEGSQVAVGYLYRGEYREHSAQTAIRGPFMRGALLFVGGLFTVMAIAVGSDSIATDVPISGLSPALVGTPVLIGIVLVKFSFDIAGVYRDKLTAFDESTDISFGWAYEPPTETSVDTTLTGEPTSIRPEWRGRLLGGILTLPQQSAAMKIGGMLWLVAGLFALGQAWSIVAAMAILGVAVPVLLSSVDYWLRYGAVEYRTDGDAIVAVDRLFGHALWRIEPWDETVLRVEQDRLDTVFDTYTIVVTLLDDQTIRLPRVATPEPLLAVFDRRADGVAL
;
A
#
# COMPACT_ATOMS: atom_id res chain seq x y z
N MET A 1 -10.96 24.04 32.32
CA MET A 1 -9.76 24.80 31.97
C MET A 1 -8.68 24.38 32.96
N GLU A 2 -7.98 23.28 32.69
CA GLU A 2 -6.86 22.77 33.48
C GLU A 2 -5.86 22.15 32.50
N PHE A 3 -4.94 22.97 32.00
CA PHE A 3 -3.71 22.51 31.35
C PHE A 3 -2.60 22.63 32.38
N SER A 4 -2.48 21.64 33.27
CA SER A 4 -1.38 21.59 34.24
C SER A 4 -0.88 20.16 34.38
N GLY A 5 0.00 19.77 33.46
CA GLY A 5 0.64 18.46 33.49
C GLY A 5 1.72 18.21 32.46
N VAL A 6 2.30 19.24 31.82
CA VAL A 6 3.52 19.02 31.02
C VAL A 6 4.68 18.96 31.99
N SER A 7 5.16 17.75 32.30
CA SER A 7 6.29 17.58 33.22
C SER A 7 7.53 18.32 32.67
N ALA A 8 8.31 18.95 33.56
CA ALA A 8 9.52 19.67 33.18
C ALA A 8 10.54 18.80 32.41
N ARG A 9 10.48 17.46 32.59
CA ARG A 9 11.25 16.50 31.79
C ARG A 9 10.77 16.42 30.35
N GLY A 10 9.46 16.34 30.12
CA GLY A 10 8.90 16.31 28.76
C GLY A 10 9.24 17.57 27.95
N LEU A 11 9.26 18.74 28.59
CA LEU A 11 9.71 19.99 27.97
C LEU A 11 11.21 20.01 27.66
N ALA A 12 12.05 19.42 28.52
CA ALA A 12 13.49 19.34 28.31
C ALA A 12 13.85 18.38 27.16
N ASP A 13 13.20 17.21 27.12
CA ASP A 13 13.40 16.20 26.07
C ASP A 13 12.99 16.75 24.70
N HIS A 14 11.82 17.41 24.61
CA HIS A 14 11.36 18.04 23.37
C HIS A 14 12.29 19.17 22.90
N ARG A 15 12.81 19.99 23.82
CA ARG A 15 13.77 21.04 23.48
C ARG A 15 15.10 20.47 23.01
N GLN A 16 15.53 19.35 23.58
CA GLN A 16 16.75 18.66 23.19
C GLN A 16 16.61 18.03 21.80
N GLU A 17 15.47 17.42 21.49
CA GLU A 17 15.15 16.89 20.15
C GLU A 17 15.09 18.01 19.10
N LEU A 18 14.40 19.12 19.39
CA LEU A 18 14.38 20.28 18.49
C LEU A 18 15.76 20.87 18.27
N PHE A 19 16.57 20.98 19.32
CA PHE A 19 17.94 21.46 19.20
C PHE A 19 18.78 20.52 18.33
N ALA A 20 18.64 19.20 18.50
CA ALA A 20 19.30 18.21 17.66
C ALA A 20 18.88 18.36 16.18
N VAL A 21 17.59 18.54 15.90
CA VAL A 21 17.07 18.76 14.53
C VAL A 21 17.64 20.04 13.91
N VAL A 22 17.64 21.15 14.65
CA VAL A 22 18.17 22.43 14.17
C VAL A 22 19.67 22.31 13.88
N VAL A 23 20.45 21.72 14.80
CA VAL A 23 21.88 21.53 14.62
C VAL A 23 22.18 20.60 13.44
N ALA A 24 21.47 19.48 13.32
CA ALA A 24 21.67 18.51 12.24
C ALA A 24 21.42 19.13 10.85
N ASN A 25 20.46 20.05 10.73
CA ASN A 25 20.15 20.73 9.47
C ASN A 25 21.02 21.98 9.23
N ALA A 26 21.59 22.59 10.27
CA ALA A 26 22.51 23.72 10.14
C ALA A 26 23.93 23.31 9.73
N ILE A 27 24.38 22.10 10.10
CA ILE A 27 25.73 21.58 9.80
C ILE A 27 26.02 21.60 8.29
N PRO A 28 25.17 21.06 7.39
CA PRO A 28 25.45 21.04 5.95
C PRO A 28 25.57 22.45 5.36
N LEU A 29 24.69 23.38 5.76
CA LEU A 29 24.73 24.76 5.27
C LEU A 29 25.97 25.51 5.76
N THR A 30 26.35 25.29 7.03
CA THR A 30 27.56 25.86 7.61
C THR A 30 28.81 25.26 6.96
N GLY A 31 28.78 23.97 6.66
CA GLY A 31 29.85 23.26 5.96
C GLY A 31 30.12 23.85 4.58
N VAL A 32 29.08 24.12 3.80
CA VAL A 32 29.24 24.80 2.50
C VAL A 32 29.73 26.24 2.68
N GLY A 33 29.07 27.02 3.55
CA GLY A 33 29.34 28.45 3.67
C GLY A 33 30.68 28.81 4.32
N LEU A 34 31.16 28.00 5.28
CA LEU A 34 32.36 28.30 6.08
C LEU A 34 33.51 27.31 5.86
N LEU A 35 33.20 26.05 5.55
CA LEU A 35 34.21 24.98 5.45
C LEU A 35 34.50 24.56 4.00
N GLY A 36 33.83 25.18 3.02
CA GLY A 36 34.03 24.92 1.60
C GLY A 36 33.59 23.51 1.18
N TRP A 37 32.59 22.92 1.85
CA TRP A 37 32.06 21.62 1.44
C TRP A 37 31.48 21.66 0.03
N ASP A 38 31.71 20.59 -0.71
CA ASP A 38 31.22 20.43 -2.07
C ASP A 38 29.69 20.26 -2.06
N ILE A 39 28.99 21.16 -2.74
CA ILE A 39 27.53 21.19 -2.83
C ILE A 39 27.02 19.94 -3.58
N SER A 40 27.67 19.56 -4.67
CA SER A 40 27.34 18.38 -5.47
C SER A 40 27.42 17.13 -4.61
N ALA A 41 28.47 17.01 -3.79
CA ALA A 41 28.63 15.88 -2.87
C ALA A 41 27.49 15.78 -1.86
N LEU A 42 27.05 16.90 -1.27
CA LEU A 42 25.93 16.93 -0.34
C LEU A 42 24.59 16.59 -1.01
N VAL A 43 24.35 17.12 -2.21
CA VAL A 43 23.14 16.81 -2.98
C VAL A 43 23.09 15.33 -3.33
N VAL A 44 24.22 14.73 -3.74
CA VAL A 44 24.33 13.28 -3.96
C VAL A 44 24.07 12.51 -2.67
N LEU A 45 24.62 12.95 -1.54
CA LEU A 45 24.40 12.28 -0.25
C LEU A 45 22.93 12.29 0.17
N TYR A 46 22.22 13.40 -0.02
CA TYR A 46 20.78 13.48 0.23
C TYR A 46 19.94 12.62 -0.72
N TRP A 47 20.37 12.51 -1.97
CA TRP A 47 19.74 11.61 -2.94
C TRP A 47 19.95 10.13 -2.58
N VAL A 48 21.12 9.76 -2.05
CA VAL A 48 21.37 8.42 -1.49
C VAL A 48 20.55 8.20 -0.22
N GLU A 49 20.47 9.20 0.67
CA GLU A 49 19.62 9.14 1.87
C GLU A 49 18.17 8.83 1.50
N LEU A 50 17.64 9.48 0.45
CA LEU A 50 16.29 9.20 -0.05
C LEU A 50 16.13 7.75 -0.52
N ALA A 51 17.11 7.19 -1.22
CA ALA A 51 17.10 5.78 -1.62
C ALA A 51 17.05 4.84 -0.41
N VAL A 52 17.88 5.09 0.60
CA VAL A 52 17.90 4.32 1.85
C VAL A 52 16.53 4.37 2.53
N ILE A 53 15.93 5.55 2.63
CA ILE A 53 14.59 5.75 3.21
C ILE A 53 13.54 4.95 2.43
N PHE A 54 13.60 4.92 1.09
CA PHE A 54 12.67 4.16 0.25
C PHE A 54 12.82 2.65 0.42
N VAL A 55 14.05 2.14 0.46
CA VAL A 55 14.31 0.72 0.73
C VAL A 55 13.74 0.32 2.08
N PHE A 56 14.00 1.10 3.12
CA PHE A 56 13.45 0.83 4.45
C PHE A 56 11.94 1.08 4.54
N ALA A 57 11.36 1.95 3.70
CA ALA A 57 9.90 2.08 3.58
C ALA A 57 9.26 0.80 3.05
N VAL A 58 9.87 0.18 2.04
CA VAL A 58 9.42 -1.10 1.48
C VAL A 58 9.56 -2.23 2.50
N ILE A 59 10.68 -2.27 3.24
CA ILE A 59 10.87 -3.24 4.33
C ILE A 59 9.81 -3.06 5.42
N ARG A 60 9.57 -1.82 5.86
CA ARG A 60 8.51 -1.50 6.84
C ARG A 60 7.13 -1.92 6.34
N ALA A 61 6.83 -1.63 5.07
CA ALA A 61 5.55 -1.99 4.46
C ALA A 61 5.35 -3.51 4.39
N LEU A 62 6.41 -4.28 4.11
CA LEU A 62 6.37 -5.74 4.06
C LEU A 62 6.08 -6.36 5.44
N PHE A 63 6.59 -5.74 6.50
CA PHE A 63 6.41 -6.20 7.88
C PHE A 63 5.32 -5.45 8.65
N ALA A 64 4.51 -4.67 7.94
CA ALA A 64 3.40 -3.95 8.53
C ALA A 64 2.41 -4.92 9.19
N GLY A 65 2.09 -4.65 10.45
CA GLY A 65 1.25 -5.48 11.29
C GLY A 65 -0.25 -5.24 11.12
N ARG A 66 -0.64 -4.08 10.57
CA ARG A 66 -2.04 -3.74 10.25
C ARG A 66 -2.37 -3.98 8.79
N ARG A 67 -3.63 -4.30 8.52
CA ARG A 67 -4.15 -4.53 7.16
C ARG A 67 -4.06 -3.25 6.33
N SER A 68 -3.74 -3.39 5.05
CA SER A 68 -3.89 -2.32 4.08
C SER A 68 -5.35 -2.22 3.66
N GLU A 69 -5.90 -1.00 3.65
CA GLU A 69 -7.24 -0.75 3.15
C GLU A 69 -7.26 -0.79 1.63
N PHE A 70 -8.04 -1.69 1.07
CA PHE A 70 -8.31 -1.73 -0.36
C PHE A 70 -9.80 -1.89 -0.56
N ASN A 71 -10.30 -1.36 -1.69
CA ASN A 71 -11.67 -1.63 -2.09
C ASN A 71 -11.84 -3.15 -2.26
N GLU A 72 -12.78 -3.74 -1.50
CA GLU A 72 -13.07 -5.18 -1.49
C GLU A 72 -13.52 -5.70 -2.86
N GLU A 73 -13.97 -4.80 -3.74
CA GLU A 73 -14.38 -5.08 -5.12
C GLU A 73 -13.20 -5.22 -6.09
N GLY A 74 -11.97 -4.86 -5.66
CA GLY A 74 -10.78 -4.91 -6.50
C GLY A 74 -10.44 -6.34 -6.97
N LEU A 75 -10.19 -6.51 -8.27
CA LEU A 75 -9.78 -7.78 -8.86
C LEU A 75 -8.45 -8.24 -8.26
N ILE A 76 -8.41 -9.43 -7.68
CA ILE A 76 -7.29 -10.05 -6.96
C ILE A 76 -6.92 -9.31 -5.67
N ILE A 77 -6.74 -7.99 -5.71
CA ILE A 77 -6.34 -7.19 -4.54
C ILE A 77 -7.40 -7.24 -3.43
N GLY A 78 -8.69 -7.11 -3.78
CA GLY A 78 -9.78 -7.23 -2.81
C GLY A 78 -9.87 -8.64 -2.22
N ALA A 79 -9.73 -9.67 -3.07
CA ALA A 79 -9.73 -11.07 -2.64
C ALA A 79 -8.57 -11.41 -1.70
N VAL A 80 -7.35 -10.95 -2.05
CA VAL A 80 -6.14 -11.13 -1.25
C VAL A 80 -6.22 -10.38 0.08
N THR A 81 -6.85 -9.19 0.08
CA THR A 81 -6.99 -8.39 1.30
C THR A 81 -7.98 -9.02 2.29
N ASN A 82 -9.04 -9.66 1.78
CA ASN A 82 -10.04 -10.32 2.62
C ASN A 82 -9.55 -11.66 3.18
N ARG A 83 -8.60 -12.31 2.50
CA ARG A 83 -7.83 -13.44 3.05
C ARG A 83 -6.97 -12.90 4.20
N ARG A 84 -7.41 -13.13 5.44
CA ARG A 84 -6.73 -12.80 6.72
C ARG A 84 -5.41 -13.57 6.93
N ALA A 85 -4.69 -13.82 5.85
CA ALA A 85 -3.52 -14.65 5.74
C ALA A 85 -2.27 -13.87 6.16
N SER A 86 -1.52 -14.40 7.12
CA SER A 86 -0.19 -13.91 7.45
C SER A 86 0.80 -15.08 7.43
N LEU A 87 1.99 -14.85 6.83
CA LEU A 87 3.12 -15.77 6.96
C LEU A 87 3.94 -15.35 8.17
N SER A 88 3.82 -16.10 9.26
CA SER A 88 4.68 -15.91 10.43
C SER A 88 6.11 -16.34 10.11
N ILE A 89 7.10 -15.54 10.52
CA ILE A 89 8.51 -15.89 10.38
C ILE A 89 8.92 -16.76 11.57
N PRO A 90 9.43 -17.99 11.34
CA PRO A 90 9.83 -18.89 12.42
C PRO A 90 10.75 -18.19 13.42
N ARG A 91 10.47 -18.37 14.72
CA ARG A 91 11.23 -17.81 15.86
C ARG A 91 11.15 -16.29 16.05
N THR A 92 10.20 -15.61 15.41
CA THR A 92 9.98 -14.18 15.61
C THR A 92 8.49 -13.85 15.76
N ALA A 93 8.17 -12.69 16.33
CA ALA A 93 6.80 -12.17 16.38
C ALA A 93 6.37 -11.45 15.07
N LEU A 94 7.20 -11.53 14.03
CA LEU A 94 6.93 -10.93 12.73
C LEU A 94 6.02 -11.82 11.89
N ALA A 95 5.07 -11.18 11.20
CA ALA A 95 4.24 -11.82 10.20
C ALA A 95 4.15 -10.94 8.95
N VAL A 96 4.29 -11.54 7.78
CA VAL A 96 4.07 -10.87 6.50
C VAL A 96 2.62 -11.08 6.11
N HIS A 97 1.82 -10.02 6.17
CA HIS A 97 0.42 -10.06 5.77
C HIS A 97 0.30 -10.15 4.25
N LEU A 98 -0.55 -11.04 3.73
CA LEU A 98 -0.72 -11.20 2.28
C LEU A 98 -1.23 -9.92 1.61
N SER A 99 -2.00 -9.11 2.35
CA SER A 99 -2.49 -7.78 1.94
C SER A 99 -1.37 -6.74 1.74
N SER A 100 -0.20 -6.93 2.36
CA SER A 100 0.97 -6.04 2.16
C SER A 100 1.68 -6.27 0.82
N LEU A 101 1.59 -7.47 0.24
CA LEU A 101 2.34 -7.83 -0.97
C LEU A 101 1.93 -7.01 -2.20
N PRO A 102 0.63 -6.81 -2.50
CA PRO A 102 0.23 -5.93 -3.60
C PRO A 102 0.71 -4.49 -3.42
N VAL A 103 0.66 -3.97 -2.20
CA VAL A 103 1.16 -2.61 -1.89
C VAL A 103 2.65 -2.53 -2.22
N VAL A 104 3.46 -3.46 -1.69
CA VAL A 104 4.91 -3.49 -1.90
C VAL A 104 5.26 -3.67 -3.39
N LEU A 105 4.54 -4.53 -4.10
CA LEU A 105 4.75 -4.78 -5.53
C LEU A 105 4.53 -3.52 -6.38
N ILE A 106 3.55 -2.68 -6.02
CA ILE A 106 3.29 -1.40 -6.68
C ILE A 106 4.26 -0.32 -6.19
N ALA A 107 4.60 -0.32 -4.89
CA ALA A 107 5.44 0.69 -4.29
C ALA A 107 6.88 0.66 -4.81
N ILE A 108 7.46 -0.53 -5.02
CA ILE A 108 8.83 -0.67 -5.53
C ILE A 108 9.03 0.11 -6.84
N PRO A 109 8.27 -0.13 -7.93
CA PRO A 109 8.46 0.61 -9.18
C PRO A 109 8.12 2.10 -9.04
N VAL A 110 7.09 2.46 -8.27
CA VAL A 110 6.71 3.88 -8.08
C VAL A 110 7.79 4.65 -7.33
N LEU A 111 8.29 4.13 -6.21
CA LEU A 111 9.36 4.75 -5.44
C LEU A 111 10.68 4.78 -6.22
N THR A 112 10.97 3.72 -6.98
CA THR A 112 12.15 3.69 -7.87
C THR A 112 12.07 4.78 -8.93
N ALA A 113 10.93 4.90 -9.63
CA ALA A 113 10.72 5.94 -10.63
C ALA A 113 10.82 7.34 -10.02
N LEU A 114 10.19 7.55 -8.86
CA LEU A 114 10.28 8.82 -8.13
C LEU A 114 11.73 9.15 -7.75
N TRP A 115 12.50 8.19 -7.25
CA TRP A 115 13.90 8.39 -6.89
C TRP A 115 14.78 8.76 -8.10
N PHE A 116 14.56 8.11 -9.25
CA PHE A 116 15.24 8.48 -10.49
C PHE A 116 14.90 9.89 -10.95
N VAL A 117 13.61 10.27 -10.92
CA VAL A 117 13.17 11.60 -11.33
C VAL A 117 13.72 12.68 -10.36
N VAL A 118 13.68 12.43 -9.05
CA VAL A 118 14.30 13.32 -8.05
C VAL A 118 15.80 13.46 -8.31
N GLY A 119 16.50 12.37 -8.60
CA GLY A 119 17.92 12.40 -8.97
C GLY A 119 18.18 13.23 -10.21
N ALA A 120 17.35 13.10 -11.24
CA ALA A 120 17.48 13.88 -12.47
C ALA A 120 17.32 15.39 -12.24
N VAL A 121 16.34 15.82 -11.43
CA VAL A 121 16.09 17.25 -11.16
C VAL A 121 16.99 17.85 -10.09
N THR A 122 17.68 17.03 -9.30
CA THR A 122 18.63 17.49 -8.26
C THR A 122 20.06 17.22 -8.68
N VAL A 123 20.53 15.97 -8.54
CA VAL A 123 21.89 15.53 -8.86
C VAL A 123 22.26 15.84 -10.32
N GLY A 124 21.36 15.59 -11.26
CA GLY A 124 21.59 15.82 -12.69
C GLY A 124 21.81 17.30 -13.04
N VAL A 125 21.28 18.23 -12.24
CA VAL A 125 21.44 19.68 -12.48
C VAL A 125 22.69 20.22 -11.80
N VAL A 126 23.09 19.62 -10.68
CA VAL A 126 24.27 20.03 -9.91
C VAL A 126 25.56 19.41 -10.49
N GLY A 127 25.47 18.42 -11.38
CA GLY A 127 26.59 17.94 -12.18
C GLY A 127 27.54 17.02 -11.41
N ALA A 128 27.04 15.89 -10.92
CA ALA A 128 27.83 14.93 -10.12
C ALA A 128 28.98 14.27 -10.88
N GLU A 129 29.01 14.33 -12.21
CA GLU A 129 30.13 13.90 -13.05
C GLU A 129 31.42 14.69 -12.81
N THR A 130 31.34 15.84 -12.12
CA THR A 130 32.49 16.68 -11.79
C THR A 130 33.18 16.28 -10.48
N LEU A 131 32.64 15.31 -9.74
CA LEU A 131 33.18 14.84 -8.47
C LEU A 131 34.48 14.04 -8.66
N ASP A 132 35.48 14.31 -7.82
CA ASP A 132 36.74 13.59 -7.80
C ASP A 132 36.62 12.24 -7.07
N SER A 133 37.61 11.37 -7.24
CA SER A 133 37.59 10.02 -6.66
C SER A 133 37.58 10.06 -5.12
N SER A 134 38.31 10.98 -4.50
CA SER A 134 38.32 11.17 -3.05
C SER A 134 36.95 11.51 -2.49
N THR A 135 36.19 12.39 -3.16
CA THR A 135 34.84 12.73 -2.72
C THR A 135 33.88 11.56 -2.89
N LEU A 136 34.00 10.78 -3.97
CA LEU A 136 33.20 9.57 -4.15
C LEU A 136 33.47 8.51 -3.06
N GLU A 137 34.72 8.36 -2.63
CA GLU A 137 35.08 7.50 -1.48
C GLU A 137 34.41 7.99 -0.19
N MET A 138 34.44 9.30 0.09
CA MET A 138 33.77 9.88 1.26
C MET A 138 32.24 9.70 1.20
N ILE A 139 31.62 9.94 0.04
CA ILE A 139 30.19 9.70 -0.17
C ILE A 139 29.85 8.24 0.11
N THR A 140 30.69 7.30 -0.32
CA THR A 140 30.47 5.87 -0.09
C THR A 140 30.48 5.54 1.41
N VAL A 141 31.46 6.05 2.15
CA VAL A 141 31.54 5.88 3.61
C VAL A 141 30.35 6.51 4.32
N ALA A 142 29.98 7.74 3.94
CA ALA A 142 28.82 8.43 4.52
C ALA A 142 27.51 7.69 4.20
N SER A 143 27.36 7.16 2.99
CA SER A 143 26.21 6.35 2.57
C SER A 143 26.06 5.09 3.41
N PHE A 144 27.18 4.41 3.73
CA PHE A 144 27.18 3.28 4.65
C PHE A 144 26.73 3.68 6.06
N GLY A 145 27.19 4.83 6.55
CA GLY A 145 26.74 5.40 7.82
C GLY A 145 25.23 5.67 7.86
N ILE A 146 24.68 6.24 6.78
CA ILE A 146 23.23 6.47 6.63
C ILE A 146 22.48 5.14 6.63
N LEU A 147 22.94 4.16 5.85
CA LEU A 147 22.33 2.83 5.78
C LEU A 147 22.30 2.14 7.15
N CYS A 148 23.40 2.17 7.89
CA CYS A 148 23.49 1.60 9.23
C CYS A 148 22.58 2.33 10.23
N THR A 149 22.52 3.65 10.15
CA THR A 149 21.70 4.47 11.05
C THR A 149 20.22 4.19 10.84
N GLU A 150 19.73 4.31 9.60
CA GLU A 150 18.35 4.00 9.23
C GLU A 150 18.00 2.53 9.51
N GLY A 151 18.92 1.62 9.18
CA GLY A 151 18.74 0.20 9.47
C GLY A 151 18.61 -0.10 10.96
N SER A 152 19.39 0.57 11.81
CA SER A 152 19.29 0.43 13.26
C SER A 152 17.97 0.97 13.81
N GLN A 153 17.47 2.08 13.27
CA GLN A 153 16.19 2.66 13.66
C GLN A 153 15.03 1.71 13.31
N VAL A 154 15.05 1.12 12.11
CA VAL A 154 14.04 0.12 11.72
C VAL A 154 14.17 -1.15 12.56
N ALA A 155 15.38 -1.67 12.77
CA ALA A 155 15.58 -2.90 13.54
C ALA A 155 15.15 -2.72 15.01
N VAL A 156 15.53 -1.62 15.66
CA VAL A 156 15.27 -1.39 17.09
C VAL A 156 13.89 -0.78 17.33
N GLY A 157 13.57 0.32 16.64
CA GLY A 157 12.28 1.00 16.81
C GLY A 157 11.16 0.17 16.19
N TYR A 158 11.24 -0.02 14.87
CA TYR A 158 10.12 -0.59 14.14
C TYR A 158 9.86 -2.07 14.47
N LEU A 159 10.90 -2.90 14.44
CA LEU A 159 10.77 -4.35 14.63
C LEU A 159 10.81 -4.78 16.10
N TYR A 160 11.79 -4.31 16.88
CA TYR A 160 11.98 -4.77 18.25
C TYR A 160 11.01 -4.12 19.25
N ARG A 161 10.77 -2.81 19.19
CA ARG A 161 9.77 -2.14 20.05
C ARG A 161 8.32 -2.38 19.61
N GLY A 162 8.13 -2.89 18.39
CA GLY A 162 6.82 -3.36 17.93
C GLY A 162 5.97 -2.30 17.23
N GLU A 163 6.53 -1.16 16.82
CA GLU A 163 5.80 -0.10 16.08
C GLU A 163 5.19 -0.63 14.78
N TYR A 164 5.74 -1.71 14.22
CA TYR A 164 5.16 -2.39 13.06
C TYR A 164 3.68 -2.75 13.25
N ARG A 165 3.23 -3.01 14.48
CA ARG A 165 1.84 -3.35 14.81
C ARG A 165 0.87 -2.21 14.59
N GLU A 166 1.33 -0.97 14.63
CA GLU A 166 0.47 0.21 14.52
C GLU A 166 0.33 0.70 13.07
N HIS A 167 1.20 0.21 12.18
CA HIS A 167 1.30 0.67 10.80
C HIS A 167 0.73 -0.35 9.80
N SER A 168 -0.03 0.15 8.81
CA SER A 168 -0.34 -0.58 7.59
C SER A 168 0.76 -0.37 6.53
N ALA A 169 0.79 -1.23 5.51
CA ALA A 169 1.75 -1.11 4.42
C ALA A 169 1.67 0.26 3.71
N GLN A 170 0.46 0.82 3.57
CA GLN A 170 0.24 2.13 2.95
C GLN A 170 0.79 3.27 3.81
N THR A 171 0.52 3.23 5.12
CA THR A 171 1.02 4.24 6.06
C THR A 171 2.54 4.23 6.12
N ALA A 172 3.18 3.06 6.02
CA ALA A 172 4.64 2.93 5.99
C ALA A 172 5.30 3.60 4.76
N ILE A 173 4.62 3.60 3.61
CA ILE A 173 5.13 4.19 2.36
C ILE A 173 4.78 5.68 2.24
N ARG A 174 3.64 6.12 2.78
CA ARG A 174 3.11 7.49 2.60
C ARG A 174 4.10 8.58 2.99
N GLY A 175 4.73 8.48 4.16
CA GLY A 175 5.71 9.46 4.62
C GLY A 175 6.93 9.58 3.68
N PRO A 176 7.64 8.48 3.40
CA PRO A 176 8.70 8.42 2.41
C PRO A 176 8.29 8.95 1.03
N PHE A 177 7.13 8.54 0.51
CA PHE A 177 6.62 9.01 -0.77
C PHE A 177 6.43 10.53 -0.78
N MET A 178 5.81 11.12 0.25
CA MET A 178 5.64 12.56 0.37
C MET A 178 6.98 13.30 0.41
N ARG A 179 7.99 12.74 1.08
CA ARG A 179 9.35 13.30 1.12
C ARG A 179 9.95 13.36 -0.28
N GLY A 180 9.87 12.27 -1.04
CA GLY A 180 10.33 12.24 -2.43
C GLY A 180 9.54 13.19 -3.34
N ALA A 181 8.21 13.23 -3.21
CA ALA A 181 7.35 14.09 -4.01
C ALA A 181 7.62 15.58 -3.76
N LEU A 182 7.83 15.98 -2.50
CA LEU A 182 8.16 17.35 -2.16
C LEU A 182 9.55 17.76 -2.66
N LEU A 183 10.53 16.84 -2.59
CA LEU A 183 11.84 17.05 -3.20
C LEU A 183 11.76 17.18 -4.73
N PHE A 184 10.92 16.38 -5.38
CA PHE A 184 10.68 16.49 -6.82
C PHE A 184 10.08 17.84 -7.19
N VAL A 185 8.98 18.23 -6.54
CA VAL A 185 8.29 19.51 -6.80
C VAL A 185 9.20 20.69 -6.47
N GLY A 186 9.90 20.65 -5.33
CA GLY A 186 10.85 21.69 -4.92
C GLY A 186 12.01 21.81 -5.90
N GLY A 187 12.63 20.70 -6.28
CA GLY A 187 13.71 20.67 -7.28
C GLY A 187 13.26 21.21 -8.63
N LEU A 188 12.09 20.77 -9.13
CA LEU A 188 11.52 21.28 -10.37
C LEU A 188 11.24 22.78 -10.30
N PHE A 189 10.66 23.26 -9.19
CA PHE A 189 10.39 24.68 -8.99
C PHE A 189 11.68 25.51 -8.98
N THR A 190 12.74 25.03 -8.30
CA THR A 190 14.05 25.69 -8.30
C THR A 190 14.63 25.80 -9.70
N VAL A 191 14.61 24.71 -10.47
CA VAL A 191 15.10 24.71 -11.86
C VAL A 191 14.30 25.69 -12.73
N MET A 192 12.97 25.66 -12.61
CA MET A 192 12.08 26.55 -13.38
C MET A 192 12.26 28.03 -13.00
N ALA A 193 12.37 28.34 -11.71
CA ALA A 193 12.55 29.71 -11.25
C ALA A 193 13.87 30.31 -11.76
N ILE A 194 14.94 29.50 -11.79
CA ILE A 194 16.23 29.92 -12.35
C ILE A 194 16.13 30.10 -13.87
N ALA A 195 15.50 29.16 -14.57
CA ALA A 195 15.31 29.25 -16.02
C ALA A 195 14.54 30.53 -16.42
N VAL A 196 13.54 30.94 -15.64
CA VAL A 196 12.72 32.14 -15.89
C VAL A 196 13.40 33.43 -15.41
N GLY A 197 14.12 33.41 -14.29
CA GLY A 197 14.73 34.59 -13.68
C GLY A 197 16.06 35.04 -14.29
N SER A 198 16.57 34.30 -15.28
CA SER A 198 17.83 34.60 -15.93
C SER A 198 17.61 35.29 -17.28
N ASP A 199 17.79 36.61 -17.33
CA ASP A 199 17.76 37.40 -18.60
C ASP A 199 18.82 36.96 -19.63
N SER A 200 19.71 36.04 -19.25
CA SER A 200 20.82 35.51 -20.06
C SER A 200 20.57 34.13 -20.67
N ILE A 201 19.42 33.49 -20.38
CA ILE A 201 19.09 32.16 -20.90
C ILE A 201 18.19 32.32 -22.13
N ALA A 202 18.74 32.11 -23.32
CA ALA A 202 17.92 31.91 -24.50
C ALA A 202 17.00 30.69 -24.26
N THR A 203 15.73 30.78 -24.67
CA THR A 203 14.67 29.76 -24.46
C THR A 203 15.02 28.34 -24.96
N ASP A 204 16.14 28.17 -25.67
CA ASP A 204 16.59 26.91 -26.28
C ASP A 204 17.83 26.28 -25.60
N VAL A 205 18.31 26.79 -24.46
CA VAL A 205 19.43 26.16 -23.73
C VAL A 205 18.93 24.91 -22.98
N PRO A 206 19.49 23.71 -23.23
CA PRO A 206 19.11 22.51 -22.48
C PRO A 206 19.44 22.66 -20.99
N ILE A 207 18.64 22.04 -20.11
CA ILE A 207 18.75 22.14 -18.64
C ILE A 207 20.17 21.85 -18.12
N SER A 208 20.91 20.98 -18.81
CA SER A 208 22.32 20.64 -18.53
C SER A 208 23.33 21.76 -18.82
N GLY A 209 22.92 22.85 -19.47
CA GLY A 209 23.74 24.02 -19.78
C GLY A 209 23.71 25.11 -18.69
N LEU A 210 22.87 24.96 -17.66
CA LEU A 210 22.84 25.86 -16.52
C LEU A 210 24.14 25.69 -15.72
N SER A 211 24.77 26.80 -15.31
CA SER A 211 26.00 26.72 -14.53
C SER A 211 25.70 26.07 -13.16
N PRO A 212 26.38 24.97 -12.78
CA PRO A 212 26.13 24.25 -11.53
C PRO A 212 26.24 25.14 -10.29
N ALA A 213 27.11 26.16 -10.32
CA ALA A 213 27.28 27.12 -9.23
C ALA A 213 26.02 27.97 -8.96
N LEU A 214 25.21 28.26 -9.98
CA LEU A 214 23.99 29.06 -9.84
C LEU A 214 22.83 28.23 -9.29
N VAL A 215 22.78 26.93 -9.62
CA VAL A 215 21.66 26.05 -9.29
C VAL A 215 21.91 25.23 -8.01
N GLY A 216 23.17 24.88 -7.74
CA GLY A 216 23.52 24.01 -6.61
C GLY A 216 23.10 24.58 -5.25
N THR A 217 23.37 25.87 -5.01
CA THR A 217 23.05 26.49 -3.71
C THR A 217 21.53 26.54 -3.46
N PRO A 218 20.68 27.05 -4.39
CA PRO A 218 19.23 27.00 -4.22
C PRO A 218 18.66 25.58 -4.07
N VAL A 219 19.15 24.60 -4.83
CA VAL A 219 18.71 23.21 -4.73
C VAL A 219 19.06 22.63 -3.37
N LEU A 220 20.29 22.83 -2.89
CA LEU A 220 20.70 22.36 -1.57
C LEU A 220 19.86 23.00 -0.45
N ILE A 221 19.61 24.32 -0.51
CA ILE A 221 18.74 24.99 0.45
C ILE A 221 17.34 24.39 0.43
N GLY A 222 16.77 24.15 -0.75
CA GLY A 222 15.46 23.50 -0.90
C GLY A 222 15.43 22.11 -0.27
N ILE A 223 16.44 21.28 -0.53
CA ILE A 223 16.57 19.93 0.05
C ILE A 223 16.65 20.00 1.58
N VAL A 224 17.49 20.89 2.13
CA VAL A 224 17.65 21.06 3.59
C VAL A 224 16.35 21.55 4.21
N LEU A 225 15.62 22.48 3.58
CA LEU A 225 14.33 22.96 4.08
C LEU A 225 13.27 21.84 4.10
N VAL A 226 13.22 21.01 3.06
CA VAL A 226 12.33 19.85 3.02
C VAL A 226 12.70 18.87 4.13
N LYS A 227 13.98 18.52 4.27
CA LYS A 227 14.45 17.62 5.33
C LYS A 227 14.09 18.17 6.72
N PHE A 228 14.42 19.42 6.98
CA PHE A 228 14.10 20.11 8.23
C PHE A 228 12.60 20.09 8.54
N SER A 229 11.75 20.27 7.53
CA SER A 229 10.29 20.21 7.69
C SER A 229 9.82 18.81 8.12
N PHE A 230 10.39 17.75 7.55
CA PHE A 230 10.10 16.38 7.94
C PHE A 230 10.63 16.04 9.33
N ASP A 231 11.84 16.50 9.67
CA ASP A 231 12.44 16.28 10.99
C ASP A 231 11.63 16.98 12.08
N ILE A 232 11.17 18.22 11.84
CA ILE A 232 10.26 18.95 12.73
C ILE A 232 8.92 18.23 12.85
N ALA A 233 8.32 17.80 11.74
CA ALA A 233 7.05 17.08 11.76
C ALA A 233 7.17 15.79 12.59
N GLY A 234 8.33 15.12 12.56
CA GLY A 234 8.64 13.99 13.44
C GLY A 234 8.61 14.36 14.92
N VAL A 235 9.25 15.46 15.32
CA VAL A 235 9.26 15.92 16.73
C VAL A 235 7.87 16.34 17.22
N TYR A 236 7.06 16.95 16.34
CA TYR A 236 5.72 17.41 16.68
C TYR A 236 4.61 16.39 16.36
N ARG A 237 4.96 15.14 16.04
CA ARG A 237 4.00 14.11 15.59
C ARG A 237 2.79 14.00 16.51
N ASP A 238 3.02 13.87 17.82
CA ASP A 238 1.94 13.72 18.80
C ASP A 238 0.99 14.91 18.83
N LYS A 239 1.51 16.14 18.65
CA LYS A 239 0.69 17.36 18.61
C LYS A 239 -0.04 17.51 17.28
N LEU A 240 0.58 17.12 16.17
CA LEU A 240 -0.04 17.13 14.85
C LEU A 240 -1.17 16.09 14.78
N THR A 241 -0.95 14.91 15.35
CA THR A 241 -1.98 13.87 15.51
C THR A 241 -3.13 14.37 16.39
N ALA A 242 -2.85 14.94 17.57
CA ALA A 242 -3.90 15.49 18.43
C ALA A 242 -4.66 16.66 17.79
N PHE A 243 -3.98 17.50 17.00
CA PHE A 243 -4.61 18.58 16.25
C PHE A 243 -5.55 18.04 15.15
N ASP A 244 -5.09 17.03 14.42
CA ASP A 244 -5.87 16.35 13.38
C ASP A 244 -7.13 15.68 13.96
N GLU A 245 -7.00 15.01 15.11
CA GLU A 245 -8.13 14.41 15.84
C GLU A 245 -9.14 15.46 16.35
N SER A 246 -8.66 16.64 16.73
CA SER A 246 -9.51 17.73 17.24
C SER A 246 -10.26 18.52 16.16
N THR A 247 -9.89 18.34 14.89
CA THR A 247 -10.44 19.11 13.76
C THR A 247 -11.30 18.18 12.90
N ASP A 248 -12.50 18.61 12.47
CA ASP A 248 -13.36 17.85 11.54
C ASP A 248 -12.74 17.64 10.13
N ILE A 249 -11.51 18.11 9.91
CA ILE A 249 -10.75 18.01 8.66
C ILE A 249 -9.61 17.03 8.90
N SER A 250 -9.71 15.81 8.34
CA SER A 250 -8.64 14.81 8.41
C SER A 250 -7.52 15.13 7.42
N PHE A 251 -6.38 15.58 7.95
CA PHE A 251 -5.10 15.72 7.26
C PHE A 251 -4.35 14.36 7.17
N GLY A 252 -4.79 13.36 7.93
CA GLY A 252 -4.30 11.98 7.87
C GLY A 252 -3.15 11.68 8.83
N TRP A 253 -2.95 12.52 9.84
CA TRP A 253 -2.00 12.35 10.95
C TRP A 253 -2.62 11.58 12.14
N ALA A 254 -3.94 11.65 12.30
CA ALA A 254 -4.76 10.87 13.24
C ALA A 254 -5.46 9.67 12.58
N TYR A 255 -5.08 9.35 11.33
CA TYR A 255 -5.62 8.18 10.66
C TYR A 255 -5.20 6.91 11.40
N GLU A 256 -6.16 6.31 12.10
CA GLU A 256 -6.01 5.05 12.80
C GLU A 256 -6.59 3.93 11.92
N PRO A 257 -5.76 3.00 11.42
CA PRO A 257 -6.26 1.88 10.62
C PRO A 257 -7.28 1.07 11.45
N PRO A 258 -8.35 0.56 10.85
CA PRO A 258 -9.43 -0.12 11.56
C PRO A 258 -8.90 -1.23 12.46
N THR A 259 -9.39 -1.23 13.71
CA THR A 259 -8.98 -2.18 14.75
C THR A 259 -9.48 -3.58 14.40
N GLU A 260 -8.62 -4.59 14.56
CA GLU A 260 -8.98 -5.97 14.30
C GLU A 260 -10.00 -6.48 15.33
N THR A 261 -11.26 -6.59 14.94
CA THR A 261 -12.27 -7.33 15.73
C THR A 261 -12.02 -8.83 15.55
N SER A 262 -11.62 -9.52 16.62
CA SER A 262 -11.56 -10.97 16.63
C SER A 262 -12.96 -11.52 16.38
N VAL A 263 -13.12 -12.33 15.33
CA VAL A 263 -14.40 -13.00 15.04
C VAL A 263 -14.61 -14.09 16.08
N ASP A 264 -15.75 -14.04 16.77
CA ASP A 264 -16.14 -15.12 17.66
C ASP A 264 -16.38 -16.40 16.84
N THR A 265 -15.71 -17.46 17.26
CA THR A 265 -15.79 -18.78 16.61
C THR A 265 -16.54 -19.80 17.45
N THR A 266 -17.04 -19.40 18.61
CA THR A 266 -17.78 -20.28 19.49
C THR A 266 -19.11 -20.66 18.85
N LEU A 267 -19.31 -21.97 18.73
CA LEU A 267 -20.57 -22.59 18.34
C LEU A 267 -21.02 -23.38 19.56
N THR A 268 -22.30 -23.27 19.90
CA THR A 268 -22.89 -23.84 21.11
C THR A 268 -23.24 -25.32 20.93
N GLY A 269 -23.50 -25.75 19.69
CA GLY A 269 -23.81 -27.14 19.32
C GLY A 269 -22.69 -27.89 18.58
N GLU A 270 -23.00 -29.09 18.09
CA GLU A 270 -22.10 -29.83 17.19
C GLU A 270 -22.05 -29.16 15.81
N PRO A 271 -20.88 -28.68 15.36
CA PRO A 271 -20.79 -27.90 14.13
C PRO A 271 -20.86 -28.79 12.89
N THR A 272 -21.76 -28.46 11.98
CA THR A 272 -21.82 -28.99 10.61
C THR A 272 -20.93 -28.16 9.70
N SER A 273 -19.98 -28.80 9.03
CA SER A 273 -19.07 -28.15 8.07
C SER A 273 -19.56 -28.31 6.63
N ILE A 274 -19.88 -27.20 5.99
CA ILE A 274 -20.35 -27.14 4.60
C ILE A 274 -19.30 -26.47 3.73
N ARG A 275 -19.13 -26.99 2.51
CA ARG A 275 -18.08 -26.57 1.60
C ARG A 275 -18.67 -26.24 0.23
N PRO A 276 -18.14 -25.21 -0.45
CA PRO A 276 -18.41 -25.02 -1.87
C PRO A 276 -18.00 -26.26 -2.68
N GLU A 277 -18.75 -26.64 -3.69
CA GLU A 277 -18.43 -27.79 -4.57
C GLU A 277 -17.12 -27.51 -5.36
N TRP A 278 -16.22 -28.49 -5.46
CA TRP A 278 -14.86 -28.27 -5.97
C TRP A 278 -14.79 -27.86 -7.45
N ARG A 279 -15.74 -28.28 -8.29
CA ARG A 279 -15.88 -27.86 -9.69
C ARG A 279 -16.41 -26.44 -9.77
N GLY A 280 -17.36 -26.10 -8.90
CA GLY A 280 -17.85 -24.73 -8.72
C GLY A 280 -16.73 -23.76 -8.33
N ARG A 281 -15.75 -24.22 -7.54
CA ARG A 281 -14.54 -23.43 -7.17
C ARG A 281 -13.62 -23.12 -8.34
N LEU A 282 -13.50 -24.03 -9.32
CA LEU A 282 -12.61 -23.88 -10.46
C LEU A 282 -13.22 -23.05 -11.59
N LEU A 283 -14.53 -23.16 -11.80
CA LEU A 283 -15.22 -22.52 -12.93
C LEU A 283 -16.01 -21.27 -12.54
N GLY A 284 -16.21 -21.01 -11.24
CA GLY A 284 -17.03 -19.90 -10.76
C GLY A 284 -16.58 -18.53 -11.25
N GLY A 285 -15.27 -18.31 -11.40
CA GLY A 285 -14.71 -17.04 -11.90
C GLY A 285 -15.06 -16.72 -13.35
N ILE A 286 -15.33 -17.73 -14.18
CA ILE A 286 -15.67 -17.55 -15.61
C ILE A 286 -17.06 -16.92 -15.75
N LEU A 287 -18.02 -17.32 -14.91
CA LEU A 287 -19.38 -16.77 -14.97
C LEU A 287 -19.52 -15.41 -14.30
N THR A 288 -18.62 -15.05 -13.38
CA THR A 288 -18.60 -13.73 -12.76
C THR A 288 -17.87 -12.68 -13.60
N LEU A 289 -17.24 -13.06 -14.73
CA LEU A 289 -16.55 -12.14 -15.65
C LEU A 289 -17.38 -10.90 -16.05
N PRO A 290 -18.68 -11.02 -16.41
CA PRO A 290 -19.50 -9.87 -16.79
C PRO A 290 -19.75 -8.90 -15.64
N GLN A 291 -19.66 -9.38 -14.40
CA GLN A 291 -19.84 -8.58 -13.19
C GLN A 291 -18.53 -7.88 -12.79
N GLN A 292 -17.37 -8.40 -13.22
CA GLN A 292 -16.05 -7.85 -12.92
C GLN A 292 -15.59 -6.85 -14.00
N SER A 293 -16.01 -5.59 -13.86
CA SER A 293 -15.64 -4.48 -14.78
C SER A 293 -14.14 -4.37 -15.06
N ALA A 294 -13.29 -4.63 -14.06
CA ALA A 294 -11.83 -4.52 -14.19
C ALA A 294 -11.23 -5.58 -15.13
N ALA A 295 -11.66 -6.84 -15.05
CA ALA A 295 -11.15 -7.92 -15.90
C ALA A 295 -11.52 -7.68 -17.37
N MET A 296 -12.75 -7.23 -17.63
CA MET A 296 -13.19 -6.91 -18.99
C MET A 296 -12.41 -5.74 -19.61
N LYS A 297 -12.06 -4.71 -18.82
CA LYS A 297 -11.24 -3.60 -19.30
C LYS A 297 -9.85 -4.05 -19.76
N ILE A 298 -9.23 -5.01 -19.06
CA ILE A 298 -7.93 -5.59 -19.45
C ILE A 298 -8.04 -6.33 -20.79
N GLY A 299 -9.08 -7.15 -20.94
CA GLY A 299 -9.35 -7.86 -22.20
C GLY A 299 -9.59 -6.89 -23.36
N GLY A 300 -10.42 -5.87 -23.14
CA GLY A 300 -10.69 -4.82 -24.12
C GLY A 300 -9.45 -4.05 -24.54
N MET A 301 -8.54 -3.74 -23.60
CA MET A 301 -7.26 -3.08 -23.91
C MET A 301 -6.38 -3.96 -24.81
N LEU A 302 -6.26 -5.26 -24.50
CA LEU A 302 -5.50 -6.20 -25.33
C LEU A 302 -6.07 -6.31 -26.75
N TRP A 303 -7.39 -6.29 -26.90
CA TRP A 303 -8.04 -6.27 -28.21
C TRP A 303 -7.87 -4.93 -28.94
N LEU A 304 -7.85 -3.81 -28.23
CA LEU A 304 -7.53 -2.50 -28.82
C LEU A 304 -6.10 -2.51 -29.39
N VAL A 305 -5.13 -3.00 -28.60
CA VAL A 305 -3.74 -3.18 -29.04
C VAL A 305 -3.67 -4.15 -30.23
N ALA A 306 -4.43 -5.25 -30.21
CA ALA A 306 -4.53 -6.16 -31.36
C ALA A 306 -5.04 -5.44 -32.62
N GLY A 307 -6.02 -4.55 -32.48
CA GLY A 307 -6.53 -3.71 -33.57
C GLY A 307 -5.46 -2.80 -34.17
N LEU A 308 -4.58 -2.22 -33.35
CA LEU A 308 -3.45 -1.42 -33.82
C LEU A 308 -2.46 -2.27 -34.66
N PHE A 309 -2.17 -3.50 -34.24
CA PHE A 309 -1.32 -4.42 -35.01
C PHE A 309 -1.98 -4.92 -36.30
N ALA A 310 -3.32 -5.00 -36.34
CA ALA A 310 -4.05 -5.36 -37.56
C ALA A 310 -3.88 -4.29 -38.66
N LEU A 311 -3.77 -3.00 -38.30
CA LEU A 311 -3.46 -1.93 -39.26
C LEU A 311 -2.09 -2.15 -39.94
N GLY A 312 -1.12 -2.69 -39.20
CA GLY A 312 0.20 -3.08 -39.70
C GLY A 312 0.25 -4.46 -40.36
N GLN A 313 -0.89 -5.14 -40.60
CA GLN A 313 -0.98 -6.47 -41.20
C GLN A 313 -0.21 -7.59 -40.44
N ALA A 314 0.08 -7.38 -39.15
CA ALA A 314 0.81 -8.34 -38.33
C ALA A 314 -0.11 -9.41 -37.71
N TRP A 315 -0.77 -10.21 -38.54
CA TRP A 315 -1.86 -11.12 -38.14
C TRP A 315 -1.49 -12.18 -37.09
N SER A 316 -0.23 -12.61 -37.04
CA SER A 316 0.26 -13.51 -35.98
C SER A 316 0.19 -12.87 -34.60
N ILE A 317 0.56 -11.58 -34.50
CA ILE A 317 0.47 -10.79 -33.26
C ILE A 317 -1.00 -10.55 -32.91
N VAL A 318 -1.84 -10.24 -33.91
CA VAL A 318 -3.29 -10.06 -33.70
C VAL A 318 -3.90 -11.32 -33.11
N ALA A 319 -3.62 -12.50 -33.68
CA ALA A 319 -4.14 -13.77 -33.18
C ALA A 319 -3.69 -14.06 -31.75
N ALA A 320 -2.40 -13.85 -31.45
CA ALA A 320 -1.86 -14.02 -30.11
C ALA A 320 -2.52 -13.07 -29.09
N MET A 321 -2.66 -11.79 -29.43
CA MET A 321 -3.31 -10.79 -28.57
C MET A 321 -4.82 -11.02 -28.41
N ALA A 322 -5.49 -11.53 -29.45
CA ALA A 322 -6.90 -11.90 -29.37
C ALA A 322 -7.13 -13.04 -28.37
N ILE A 323 -6.29 -14.08 -28.44
CA ILE A 323 -6.29 -15.19 -27.48
C ILE A 323 -5.97 -14.67 -26.07
N LEU A 324 -4.94 -13.83 -25.93
CA LEU A 324 -4.55 -13.27 -24.64
C LEU A 324 -5.64 -12.39 -24.04
N GLY A 325 -6.36 -11.62 -24.86
CA GLY A 325 -7.49 -10.78 -24.46
C GLY A 325 -8.67 -11.55 -23.88
N VAL A 326 -8.79 -12.86 -24.17
CA VAL A 326 -9.76 -13.75 -23.50
C VAL A 326 -9.11 -14.47 -22.32
N ALA A 327 -7.93 -15.05 -22.53
CA ALA A 327 -7.27 -15.91 -21.56
C ALA A 327 -6.88 -15.16 -20.28
N VAL A 328 -6.39 -13.92 -20.38
CA VAL A 328 -5.97 -13.12 -19.23
C VAL A 328 -7.14 -12.75 -18.33
N PRO A 329 -8.24 -12.13 -18.81
CA PRO A 329 -9.40 -11.87 -17.96
C PRO A 329 -9.97 -13.14 -17.32
N VAL A 330 -10.12 -14.22 -18.10
CA VAL A 330 -10.62 -15.51 -17.60
C VAL A 330 -9.74 -16.04 -16.46
N LEU A 331 -8.41 -16.02 -16.65
CA LEU A 331 -7.46 -16.48 -15.64
C LEU A 331 -7.53 -15.59 -14.39
N LEU A 332 -7.52 -14.27 -14.55
CA LEU A 332 -7.57 -13.32 -13.43
C LEU A 332 -8.84 -13.47 -12.62
N SER A 333 -10.01 -13.58 -13.26
CA SER A 333 -11.29 -13.79 -12.58
C SER A 333 -11.39 -15.18 -11.93
N SER A 334 -10.81 -16.21 -12.54
CA SER A 334 -10.74 -17.55 -11.93
C SER A 334 -9.84 -17.55 -10.69
N VAL A 335 -8.70 -16.89 -10.74
CA VAL A 335 -7.79 -16.72 -9.60
C VAL A 335 -8.45 -15.89 -8.50
N ASP A 336 -9.09 -14.77 -8.83
CA ASP A 336 -9.83 -13.93 -7.88
C ASP A 336 -10.94 -14.74 -7.18
N TYR A 337 -11.75 -15.48 -7.93
CA TYR A 337 -12.81 -16.31 -7.38
C TYR A 337 -12.27 -17.42 -6.46
N TRP A 338 -11.20 -18.09 -6.88
CA TRP A 338 -10.56 -19.12 -6.07
C TRP A 338 -9.95 -18.54 -4.79
N LEU A 339 -9.36 -17.34 -4.87
CA LEU A 339 -8.89 -16.61 -3.70
C LEU A 339 -10.07 -16.24 -2.79
N ARG A 340 -11.22 -15.79 -3.27
CA ARG A 340 -12.35 -15.43 -2.40
C ARG A 340 -13.03 -16.63 -1.73
N TYR A 341 -13.27 -17.71 -2.47
CA TYR A 341 -14.17 -18.79 -2.02
C TYR A 341 -13.53 -20.18 -1.99
N GLY A 342 -12.37 -20.38 -2.64
CA GLY A 342 -11.82 -21.71 -2.91
C GLY A 342 -11.39 -22.52 -1.68
N ALA A 343 -10.99 -21.86 -0.60
CA ALA A 343 -10.61 -22.52 0.66
C ALA A 343 -11.53 -22.16 1.84
N VAL A 344 -12.69 -21.57 1.57
CA VAL A 344 -13.65 -21.21 2.61
C VAL A 344 -14.46 -22.47 3.01
N GLU A 345 -14.60 -22.65 4.31
CA GLU A 345 -15.48 -23.65 4.93
C GLU A 345 -16.49 -22.90 5.79
N TYR A 346 -17.78 -23.17 5.59
CA TYR A 346 -18.85 -22.63 6.41
C TYR A 346 -19.15 -23.62 7.54
N ARG A 347 -19.12 -23.16 8.78
CA ARG A 347 -19.48 -23.95 9.96
C ARG A 347 -20.75 -23.39 10.57
N THR A 348 -21.71 -24.26 10.85
CA THR A 348 -22.97 -23.89 11.48
C THR A 348 -23.38 -24.94 12.50
N ASP A 349 -23.91 -24.51 13.64
CA ASP A 349 -24.59 -25.35 14.63
C ASP A 349 -26.11 -25.20 14.58
N GLY A 350 -26.63 -24.38 13.67
CA GLY A 350 -28.04 -24.00 13.59
C GLY A 350 -28.35 -22.64 14.23
N ASP A 351 -27.46 -22.08 15.05
CA ASP A 351 -27.67 -20.78 15.70
C ASP A 351 -26.80 -19.67 15.08
N ALA A 352 -25.70 -20.01 14.43
CA ALA A 352 -24.86 -19.04 13.71
C ALA A 352 -24.08 -19.67 12.55
N ILE A 353 -23.67 -18.85 11.59
CA ILE A 353 -22.77 -19.25 10.50
C ILE A 353 -21.41 -18.60 10.72
N VAL A 354 -20.36 -19.41 10.81
CA VAL A 354 -18.97 -18.94 10.86
C VAL A 354 -18.23 -19.38 9.61
N ALA A 355 -17.72 -18.42 8.84
CA ALA A 355 -16.84 -18.70 7.71
C ALA A 355 -15.39 -18.81 8.18
N VAL A 356 -14.72 -19.90 7.80
CA VAL A 356 -13.33 -20.18 8.16
C VAL A 356 -12.49 -20.36 6.90
N ASP A 357 -11.32 -19.72 6.86
CA ASP A 357 -10.31 -20.01 5.84
C ASP A 357 -9.53 -21.26 6.25
N ARG A 358 -9.64 -22.33 5.47
CA ARG A 358 -8.94 -23.58 5.72
C ARG A 358 -7.43 -23.50 5.47
N LEU A 359 -6.98 -22.61 4.57
CA LEU A 359 -5.56 -22.52 4.21
C LEU A 359 -4.73 -21.96 5.38
N PHE A 360 -5.31 -21.02 6.12
CA PHE A 360 -4.64 -20.32 7.22
C PHE A 360 -5.26 -20.60 8.60
N GLY A 361 -6.41 -21.26 8.66
CA GLY A 361 -7.08 -21.64 9.91
C GLY A 361 -7.74 -20.47 10.65
N HIS A 362 -7.97 -19.33 9.97
CA HIS A 362 -8.55 -18.13 10.58
C HIS A 362 -10.03 -17.98 10.24
N ALA A 363 -10.82 -17.53 11.21
CA ALA A 363 -12.21 -17.14 10.97
C ALA A 363 -12.27 -15.83 10.20
N LEU A 364 -13.11 -15.79 9.17
CA LEU A 364 -13.31 -14.67 8.26
C LEU A 364 -14.44 -13.77 8.73
N TRP A 365 -15.59 -14.34 9.10
CA TRP A 365 -16.76 -13.62 9.60
C TRP A 365 -17.71 -14.58 10.31
N ARG A 366 -18.61 -14.02 11.12
CA ARG A 366 -19.72 -14.69 11.78
C ARG A 366 -20.99 -13.93 11.40
N ILE A 367 -22.05 -14.67 11.06
CA ILE A 367 -23.38 -14.13 10.85
C ILE A 367 -24.29 -14.78 11.87
N GLU A 368 -25.04 -13.95 12.59
CA GLU A 368 -26.08 -14.37 13.50
C GLU A 368 -27.47 -14.17 12.87
N PRO A 369 -28.51 -14.83 13.37
CA PRO A 369 -29.84 -14.82 12.74
C PRO A 369 -30.45 -13.42 12.64
N TRP A 370 -30.09 -12.52 13.57
CA TRP A 370 -30.60 -11.15 13.62
C TRP A 370 -29.81 -10.15 12.77
N ASP A 371 -28.65 -10.54 12.22
CA ASP A 371 -27.84 -9.63 11.40
C ASP A 371 -28.43 -9.43 10.00
N GLU A 372 -29.38 -10.26 9.59
CA GLU A 372 -29.93 -10.28 8.23
C GLU A 372 -31.05 -9.24 7.99
N THR A 373 -31.00 -8.59 6.84
CA THR A 373 -32.10 -7.74 6.32
C THR A 373 -32.78 -8.37 5.11
N VAL A 374 -32.02 -9.05 4.26
CA VAL A 374 -32.49 -9.73 3.05
C VAL A 374 -31.78 -11.07 2.90
N LEU A 375 -32.55 -12.13 2.63
CA LEU A 375 -32.05 -13.47 2.39
C LEU A 375 -32.55 -13.98 1.04
N ARG A 376 -31.63 -14.32 0.13
CA ARG A 376 -31.95 -14.79 -1.22
C ARG A 376 -31.20 -16.06 -1.58
N VAL A 377 -31.85 -16.95 -2.33
CA VAL A 377 -31.21 -18.11 -2.96
C VAL A 377 -31.24 -17.95 -4.47
N GLU A 378 -30.05 -17.89 -5.05
CA GLU A 378 -29.82 -17.77 -6.49
C GLU A 378 -29.30 -19.09 -7.06
N GLN A 379 -29.69 -19.40 -8.30
CA GLN A 379 -29.19 -20.53 -9.07
C GLN A 379 -28.80 -20.04 -10.48
N ASP A 380 -27.51 -19.94 -10.75
CA ASP A 380 -27.00 -19.66 -12.10
C ASP A 380 -26.87 -20.93 -12.97
N ARG A 381 -26.37 -20.79 -14.20
CA ARG A 381 -26.21 -21.94 -15.11
C ARG A 381 -25.25 -23.02 -14.60
N LEU A 382 -24.16 -22.64 -13.94
CA LEU A 382 -23.24 -23.62 -13.36
C LEU A 382 -23.85 -24.28 -12.12
N ASP A 383 -24.65 -23.53 -11.36
CA ASP A 383 -25.40 -24.01 -10.20
C ASP A 383 -26.43 -25.06 -10.62
N THR A 384 -27.15 -24.85 -11.72
CA THR A 384 -28.03 -25.89 -12.29
C THR A 384 -27.26 -27.12 -12.77
N VAL A 385 -26.07 -26.94 -13.37
CA VAL A 385 -25.26 -28.06 -13.90
C VAL A 385 -24.65 -28.90 -12.77
N PHE A 386 -24.25 -28.26 -11.68
CA PHE A 386 -23.62 -28.93 -10.55
C PHE A 386 -24.56 -29.23 -9.39
N ASP A 387 -25.85 -28.89 -9.53
CA ASP A 387 -26.85 -29.02 -8.48
C ASP A 387 -26.42 -28.31 -7.19
N THR A 388 -25.98 -27.05 -7.34
CA THR A 388 -25.53 -26.18 -6.26
C THR A 388 -26.36 -24.90 -6.20
N TYR A 389 -26.30 -24.22 -5.07
CA TYR A 389 -27.02 -22.99 -4.81
C TYR A 389 -26.06 -21.90 -4.31
N THR A 390 -26.41 -20.65 -4.60
CA THR A 390 -25.71 -19.48 -4.08
C THR A 390 -26.64 -18.75 -3.11
N ILE A 391 -26.29 -18.76 -1.82
CA ILE A 391 -27.03 -18.01 -0.80
C ILE A 391 -26.47 -16.59 -0.75
N VAL A 392 -27.34 -15.59 -0.81
CA VAL A 392 -26.99 -14.17 -0.75
C VAL A 392 -27.69 -13.56 0.46
N VAL A 393 -26.90 -13.07 1.40
CA VAL A 393 -27.36 -12.45 2.65
C VAL A 393 -26.96 -10.98 2.61
N THR A 394 -27.92 -10.08 2.77
CA THR A 394 -27.64 -8.67 3.04
C THR A 394 -27.78 -8.45 4.54
N LEU A 395 -26.75 -7.83 5.13
CA LEU A 395 -26.68 -7.54 6.56
C LEU A 395 -27.34 -6.19 6.89
N LEU A 396 -27.43 -5.86 8.18
CA LEU A 396 -27.96 -4.59 8.69
C LEU A 396 -27.16 -3.35 8.26
N ASP A 397 -25.89 -3.52 7.92
CA ASP A 397 -24.99 -2.46 7.46
C ASP A 397 -24.93 -2.35 5.92
N ASP A 398 -25.94 -2.89 5.23
CA ASP A 398 -26.05 -3.00 3.76
C ASP A 398 -24.92 -3.81 3.09
N GLN A 399 -24.03 -4.46 3.86
CA GLN A 399 -23.05 -5.37 3.28
C GLN A 399 -23.73 -6.62 2.75
N THR A 400 -23.33 -7.06 1.55
CA THR A 400 -23.88 -8.26 0.93
C THR A 400 -22.85 -9.38 0.93
N ILE A 401 -23.12 -10.44 1.70
CA ILE A 401 -22.32 -11.65 1.77
C ILE A 401 -22.90 -12.71 0.83
N ARG A 402 -22.04 -13.30 0.02
CA ARG A 402 -22.40 -14.38 -0.91
C ARG A 402 -21.74 -15.68 -0.45
N LEU A 403 -22.52 -16.73 -0.30
CA LEU A 403 -22.09 -18.10 -0.04
C LEU A 403 -22.34 -18.94 -1.31
N PRO A 404 -21.39 -18.94 -2.27
CA PRO A 404 -21.63 -19.57 -3.56
C PRO A 404 -21.36 -21.08 -3.55
N ARG A 405 -22.00 -21.79 -4.50
CA ARG A 405 -21.76 -23.20 -4.85
C ARG A 405 -21.98 -24.19 -3.71
N VAL A 406 -22.98 -23.95 -2.87
CA VAL A 406 -23.35 -24.83 -1.75
C VAL A 406 -24.26 -25.94 -2.25
N ALA A 407 -23.87 -27.20 -2.07
CA ALA A 407 -24.67 -28.36 -2.49
C ALA A 407 -25.87 -28.64 -1.56
N THR A 408 -25.69 -28.45 -0.25
CA THR A 408 -26.74 -28.64 0.77
C THR A 408 -26.96 -27.32 1.51
N PRO A 409 -27.81 -26.41 0.99
CA PRO A 409 -28.03 -25.08 1.56
C PRO A 409 -28.88 -25.11 2.84
N GLU A 410 -29.64 -26.18 3.10
CA GLU A 410 -30.63 -26.27 4.17
C GLU A 410 -30.06 -26.00 5.56
N PRO A 411 -28.89 -26.55 5.96
CA PRO A 411 -28.36 -26.30 7.30
C PRO A 411 -27.85 -24.86 7.48
N LEU A 412 -27.50 -24.16 6.39
CA LEU A 412 -27.14 -22.74 6.45
C LEU A 412 -28.39 -21.86 6.51
N LEU A 413 -29.43 -22.23 5.76
CA LEU A 413 -30.70 -21.50 5.79
C LEU A 413 -31.48 -21.69 7.09
N ALA A 414 -31.31 -22.83 7.76
CA ALA A 414 -31.94 -23.12 9.04
C ALA A 414 -31.48 -22.19 10.17
N VAL A 415 -30.35 -21.50 10.01
CA VAL A 415 -29.88 -20.48 10.96
C VAL A 415 -30.77 -19.25 10.95
N PHE A 416 -31.40 -18.96 9.81
CA PHE A 416 -32.18 -17.76 9.62
C PHE A 416 -33.66 -18.03 9.89
N ASP A 417 -34.29 -17.17 10.69
CA ASP A 417 -35.73 -17.24 10.95
C ASP A 417 -36.54 -16.84 9.71
N ARG A 418 -35.95 -16.06 8.81
CA ARG A 418 -36.59 -15.59 7.59
C ARG A 418 -36.56 -16.68 6.50
N ARG A 419 -37.68 -16.81 5.78
CA ARG A 419 -37.71 -17.63 4.56
C ARG A 419 -36.95 -16.92 3.44
N ALA A 420 -36.00 -17.61 2.83
CA ALA A 420 -35.27 -17.09 1.69
C ALA A 420 -36.18 -16.83 0.49
N ASP A 421 -35.99 -15.68 -0.16
CA ASP A 421 -36.60 -15.35 -1.44
C ASP A 421 -35.80 -15.98 -2.60
N GLY A 422 -36.45 -16.34 -3.71
CA GLY A 422 -35.77 -16.81 -4.92
C GLY A 422 -36.17 -18.23 -5.33
N VAL A 423 -35.19 -19.05 -5.70
CA VAL A 423 -35.45 -20.42 -6.18
C VAL A 423 -35.94 -21.28 -5.02
N ALA A 424 -37.05 -22.00 -5.22
CA ALA A 424 -37.56 -22.94 -4.23
C ALA A 424 -36.61 -24.15 -4.11
N LEU A 425 -36.21 -24.44 -2.87
CA LEU A 425 -35.44 -25.63 -2.50
C LEU A 425 -36.34 -26.85 -2.36
#